data_AF-A0A640KZP3-F1
#
_entry.id   AF-A0A640KZP3-F1
#
_cell.length_a   1.000
_cell.length_b   1.000
_cell.length_c   1.000
_cell.angle_alpha   90.00
_cell.angle_beta   90.00
_cell.angle_gamma   90.00
#
_symmetry.space_group_name_H-M   'P 1'
#
loop_
_entity.id
_entity.type
_entity.pdbx_description
1 polymer ?
#
loop_
_entity_poly.entity_id
_entity_poly.type
_entity_poly.pdbx_seq_one_letter_code
_entity_poly.pdbx_strand_id
1 'polypeptide(L)'
;MEPIMNAVHSIDPIYLLASAVAQQVLAMAWFDGIVGQIDRYYLAADKGVRRVEHAITRYPGIMVSAATFACCLLRSLVVLVIVGMCNCLTLYQYQSAAMVAVLIGMMRVHRTFSCHRPIQLFVTETGYEMAAAMTAAVVCYYMKKYNF
;
A
#
# COMPACT_ATOMS: atom_id res chain seq x y z
N MET A 1 -21.90 3.49 15.48
CA MET A 1 -21.91 2.61 14.30
C MET A 1 -22.57 3.27 13.10
N GLU A 2 -23.74 3.90 13.27
CA GLU A 2 -24.48 4.61 12.20
C GLU A 2 -23.67 5.64 11.37
N PRO A 3 -22.82 6.52 11.94
CA PRO A 3 -22.08 7.49 11.12
C PRO A 3 -21.01 6.82 10.24
N ILE A 4 -20.44 5.69 10.68
CA ILE A 4 -19.43 4.94 9.91
C ILE A 4 -20.12 4.18 8.78
N MET A 5 -21.25 3.53 9.03
CA MET A 5 -22.03 2.85 7.98
C MET A 5 -22.52 3.81 6.91
N ASN A 6 -23.02 4.99 7.30
CA ASN A 6 -23.46 6.01 6.34
C ASN A 6 -22.29 6.60 5.55
N ALA A 7 -21.12 6.78 6.19
CA ALA A 7 -19.90 7.17 5.49
C ALA A 7 -19.46 6.10 4.48
N VAL A 8 -19.54 4.81 4.82
CA VAL A 8 -19.17 3.72 3.89
C VAL A 8 -20.16 3.62 2.72
N HIS A 9 -21.46 3.78 2.96
CA HIS A 9 -22.48 3.72 1.91
C HIS A 9 -22.48 4.92 0.95
N SER A 10 -21.89 6.04 1.34
CA SER A 10 -21.75 7.23 0.49
C SER A 10 -20.46 7.25 -0.32
N ILE A 11 -19.61 6.23 -0.21
CA ILE A 11 -18.38 6.12 -0.98
C ILE A 11 -18.66 5.56 -2.37
N ASP A 12 -18.30 6.32 -3.40
CA ASP A 12 -18.38 5.83 -4.76
C ASP A 12 -17.37 4.70 -5.00
N PRO A 13 -17.82 3.52 -5.49
CA PRO A 13 -16.95 2.38 -5.74
C PRO A 13 -15.90 2.65 -6.81
N ILE A 14 -16.15 3.64 -7.68
CA ILE A 14 -15.23 4.08 -8.73
C ILE A 14 -13.97 4.72 -8.11
N TYR A 15 -14.12 5.51 -7.03
CA TYR A 15 -12.98 6.11 -6.33
C TYR A 15 -12.09 5.05 -5.67
N LEU A 16 -12.70 4.01 -5.11
CA LEU A 16 -12.00 2.85 -4.56
C LEU A 16 -11.21 2.12 -5.65
N LEU A 17 -11.84 1.86 -6.79
CA LEU A 17 -11.21 1.10 -7.86
C LEU A 17 -10.07 1.88 -8.54
N ALA A 18 -10.28 3.16 -8.85
CA ALA A 18 -9.27 4.01 -9.47
C ALA A 18 -8.04 4.18 -8.57
N SER A 19 -8.25 4.42 -7.27
CA SER A 19 -7.15 4.53 -6.30
C SER A 19 -6.41 3.19 -6.11
N ALA A 20 -7.13 2.06 -6.06
CA ALA A 20 -6.52 0.75 -5.94
C ALA A 20 -5.67 0.38 -7.17
N VAL A 21 -6.13 0.71 -8.39
CA VAL A 21 -5.34 0.51 -9.62
C VAL A 21 -4.05 1.35 -9.58
N ALA A 22 -4.14 2.63 -9.20
CA ALA A 22 -2.97 3.49 -9.08
C ALA A 22 -1.95 2.96 -8.05
N GLN A 23 -2.43 2.49 -6.90
CA GLN A 23 -1.58 1.88 -5.88
C GLN A 23 -0.97 0.54 -6.33
N GLN A 24 -1.69 -0.26 -7.12
CA GLN A 24 -1.18 -1.51 -7.67
C GLN A 24 -0.07 -1.27 -8.70
N VAL A 25 -0.22 -0.26 -9.57
CA VAL A 25 0.85 0.16 -10.50
C VAL A 25 2.08 0.64 -9.73
N LEU A 26 1.87 1.44 -8.68
CA LEU A 26 2.97 1.84 -7.79
C LEU A 26 3.62 0.62 -7.11
N ALA A 27 2.83 -0.37 -6.69
CA ALA A 27 3.34 -1.61 -6.09
C ALA A 27 4.27 -2.34 -7.07
N MET A 28 3.84 -2.52 -8.31
CA MET A 28 4.66 -3.16 -9.35
C MET A 28 5.98 -2.39 -9.54
N ALA A 29 5.91 -1.07 -9.71
CA ALA A 29 7.11 -0.24 -9.88
C ALA A 29 8.05 -0.28 -8.66
N TRP A 30 7.49 -0.25 -7.45
CA TRP A 30 8.26 -0.24 -6.20
C TRP A 30 8.92 -1.58 -5.92
N PHE A 31 8.17 -2.67 -6.04
CA PHE A 31 8.67 -4.00 -5.70
C PHE A 31 9.57 -4.57 -6.79
N ASP A 32 9.27 -4.36 -8.07
CA ASP A 32 10.11 -4.88 -9.16
C ASP A 32 11.31 -3.97 -9.45
N GLY A 33 11.18 -2.67 -9.22
CA GLY A 33 12.26 -1.69 -9.33
C GLY A 33 13.16 -1.67 -8.11
N ILE A 34 12.69 -1.05 -7.03
CA ILE A 34 13.51 -0.73 -5.85
C ILE A 34 13.85 -1.99 -5.06
N VAL A 35 12.84 -2.75 -4.63
CA VAL A 35 13.06 -3.95 -3.81
C VAL A 35 13.77 -5.03 -4.62
N GLY A 36 13.41 -5.21 -5.89
CA GLY A 36 14.07 -6.15 -6.79
C GLY A 36 15.56 -5.86 -7.01
N GLN A 37 15.95 -4.58 -7.11
CA GLN A 37 17.37 -4.21 -7.20
C GLN A 37 18.12 -4.46 -5.88
N ILE A 38 17.50 -4.12 -4.75
CA ILE A 38 18.09 -4.35 -3.42
C ILE A 38 18.30 -5.85 -3.18
N ASP A 39 17.30 -6.68 -3.51
CA ASP A 39 17.37 -8.13 -3.35
C ASP A 39 18.48 -8.73 -4.24
N ARG A 40 18.59 -8.28 -5.50
CA ARG A 40 19.68 -8.70 -6.41
C ARG A 40 21.06 -8.28 -5.91
N TYR A 41 21.18 -7.08 -5.34
CA TYR A 41 22.43 -6.60 -4.77
C TYR A 41 22.88 -7.47 -3.59
N TYR A 42 21.96 -7.78 -2.68
CA TYR A 42 22.27 -8.63 -1.52
C TYR A 42 22.49 -10.09 -1.90
N LEU A 43 21.72 -10.65 -2.84
CA LEU A 43 21.99 -11.98 -3.41
C LEU A 43 23.37 -12.04 -4.07
N ALA A 44 23.80 -10.98 -4.75
CA ALA A 44 25.15 -10.92 -5.33
C ALA A 44 26.25 -10.83 -4.26
N ALA A 45 26.01 -10.10 -3.16
CA ALA A 45 26.92 -10.02 -2.02
C ALA A 45 26.99 -11.33 -1.22
N ASP A 46 25.86 -12.05 -1.09
CA ASP A 46 25.74 -13.29 -0.32
C ASP A 46 26.17 -14.55 -1.12
N LYS A 47 26.63 -14.41 -2.38
CA LYS A 47 27.21 -15.51 -3.20
C LYS A 47 28.39 -16.22 -2.55
N GLY A 48 28.99 -15.66 -1.49
CA GLY A 48 30.00 -16.34 -0.67
C GLY A 48 29.45 -17.32 0.38
N VAL A 49 28.15 -17.27 0.72
CA VAL A 49 27.54 -18.03 1.82
C VAL A 49 26.38 -18.87 1.28
N ARG A 50 26.74 -19.97 0.60
CA ARG A 50 25.91 -20.81 -0.27
C ARG A 50 24.80 -21.66 0.39
N ARG A 51 24.09 -21.18 1.42
CA ARG A 51 23.15 -22.05 2.21
C ARG A 51 21.74 -21.52 2.51
N VAL A 52 21.27 -20.44 1.88
CA VAL A 52 19.93 -19.88 2.23
C VAL A 52 18.91 -19.91 1.08
N GLU A 53 19.31 -20.31 -0.13
CA GLU A 53 18.42 -20.34 -1.31
C GLU A 53 17.24 -21.33 -1.17
N HIS A 54 17.28 -22.27 -0.22
CA HIS A 54 16.23 -23.29 -0.03
C HIS A 54 15.23 -23.02 1.11
N ALA A 55 15.37 -21.92 1.86
CA ALA A 55 14.46 -21.58 2.95
C ALA A 55 13.41 -20.51 2.59
N ILE A 56 13.47 -19.97 1.36
CA ILE A 56 12.57 -18.90 0.92
C ILE A 56 11.37 -19.53 0.23
N THR A 57 10.30 -19.77 0.99
CA THR A 57 8.97 -20.07 0.44
C THR A 57 8.46 -18.85 -0.32
N ARG A 58 8.70 -18.82 -1.64
CA ARG A 58 8.15 -17.81 -2.53
C ARG A 58 6.69 -18.14 -2.80
N TYR A 59 5.78 -17.31 -2.30
CA TYR A 59 4.38 -17.37 -2.72
C TYR A 59 4.26 -17.09 -4.22
N PRO A 60 3.32 -17.74 -4.92
CA PRO A 60 3.10 -17.48 -6.33
C PRO A 60 2.77 -16.01 -6.55
N GLY A 61 3.36 -15.39 -7.57
CA GLY A 61 3.25 -13.95 -7.82
C GLY A 61 1.81 -13.45 -7.98
N ILE A 62 0.92 -14.30 -8.49
CA ILE A 62 -0.51 -14.02 -8.60
C ILE A 62 -1.17 -13.85 -7.23
N MET A 63 -0.81 -14.70 -6.26
CA MET A 63 -1.37 -14.63 -4.90
C MET A 63 -0.87 -13.38 -4.17
N VAL A 64 0.39 -13.02 -4.36
CA VAL A 64 0.97 -11.77 -3.83
C VAL A 64 0.25 -10.57 -4.45
N SER A 65 0.08 -10.55 -5.78
CA SER A 65 -0.63 -9.47 -6.49
C SER A 65 -2.10 -9.34 -6.07
N ALA A 66 -2.79 -10.45 -5.82
CA ALA A 66 -4.17 -10.43 -5.35
C ALA A 66 -4.26 -9.88 -3.92
N ALA A 67 -3.34 -10.31 -3.04
CA ALA A 67 -3.25 -9.79 -1.68
C ALA A 67 -2.88 -8.30 -1.65
N THR A 68 -1.95 -7.85 -2.50
CA THR A 68 -1.61 -6.42 -2.60
C THR A 68 -2.81 -5.60 -3.05
N PHE A 69 -3.56 -6.09 -4.05
CA PHE A 69 -4.74 -5.39 -4.53
C PHE A 69 -5.83 -5.29 -3.47
N ALA A 70 -6.07 -6.37 -2.72
CA ALA A 70 -6.99 -6.35 -1.57
C ALA A 70 -6.54 -5.33 -0.51
N CYS A 71 -5.23 -5.26 -0.23
CA CYS A 71 -4.67 -4.27 0.69
C CYS A 71 -4.86 -2.83 0.18
N CYS A 72 -4.71 -2.62 -1.13
CA CYS A 72 -4.95 -1.32 -1.77
C CYS A 72 -6.40 -0.87 -1.59
N LEU A 73 -7.37 -1.75 -1.87
CA LEU A 73 -8.80 -1.46 -1.68
C LEU A 73 -9.12 -1.09 -0.23
N LEU A 74 -8.62 -1.89 0.72
CA LEU A 74 -8.85 -1.65 2.15
C LEU A 74 -8.22 -0.34 2.62
N ARG A 75 -7.01 -0.02 2.15
CA ARG A 75 -6.34 1.26 2.46
C ARG A 75 -7.15 2.44 1.92
N SER A 76 -7.58 2.39 0.67
CA SER A 76 -8.40 3.44 0.06
C SER A 76 -9.73 3.61 0.79
N LEU A 77 -10.36 2.52 1.22
CA LEU A 77 -11.58 2.55 2.02
C LEU A 77 -11.36 3.28 3.34
N VAL A 78 -10.30 2.94 4.07
CA VAL A 78 -9.97 3.61 5.35
C VAL A 78 -9.74 5.11 5.14
N VAL A 79 -8.98 5.50 4.10
CA VAL A 79 -8.74 6.92 3.78
C VAL A 79 -10.05 7.65 3.50
N LEU A 80 -10.93 7.06 2.68
CA LEU A 80 -12.22 7.65 2.34
C LEU A 80 -13.16 7.75 3.55
N VAL A 81 -13.17 6.75 4.43
CA VAL A 81 -13.94 6.78 5.68
C VAL A 81 -13.45 7.90 6.59
N ILE A 82 -12.14 8.05 6.80
CA ILE A 82 -11.57 9.14 7.62
C ILE A 82 -11.92 10.50 7.01
N VAL A 83 -11.75 10.64 5.69
CA VAL A 83 -12.10 11.86 4.95
C VAL A 83 -13.58 12.22 5.09
N GLY A 84 -14.47 11.23 4.99
CA GLY A 84 -15.91 11.43 5.15
C GLY A 84 -16.30 11.82 6.56
N MET A 85 -15.73 11.16 7.57
CA MET A 85 -15.99 11.48 8.98
C MET A 85 -15.47 12.86 9.37
N CYS A 86 -14.32 13.28 8.84
CA CYS A 86 -13.69 14.56 9.16
C CYS A 86 -14.09 15.71 8.23
N ASN A 87 -14.98 15.47 7.25
CA ASN A 87 -15.39 16.46 6.24
C ASN A 87 -14.19 17.17 5.58
N CYS A 88 -13.19 16.39 5.17
CA CYS A 88 -11.99 16.94 4.54
C CYS A 88 -12.31 17.53 3.16
N LEU A 89 -11.86 18.76 2.90
CA LEU A 89 -12.08 19.50 1.65
C LEU A 89 -10.80 19.84 0.90
N THR A 90 -9.66 19.85 1.60
CA THR A 90 -8.36 20.25 1.02
C THR A 90 -7.45 19.05 0.79
N LEU A 91 -6.54 19.15 -0.19
CA LEU A 91 -5.55 18.10 -0.47
C LEU A 91 -4.70 17.76 0.77
N TYR A 92 -4.32 18.77 1.55
CA TYR A 92 -3.54 18.57 2.77
C TYR A 92 -4.30 17.72 3.80
N GLN A 93 -5.61 17.92 3.95
CA GLN A 93 -6.44 17.11 4.85
C GLN A 93 -6.57 15.65 4.40
N TYR A 94 -6.63 15.41 3.08
CA TYR A 94 -6.60 14.07 2.51
C TYR A 94 -5.26 13.37 2.78
N GLN A 95 -4.16 14.09 2.62
CA GLN A 95 -2.82 13.58 2.93
C GLN A 95 -2.67 13.29 4.42
N SER A 96 -3.18 14.15 5.32
CA SER A 96 -3.16 13.86 6.75
C SER A 96 -4.01 12.64 7.12
N ALA A 97 -5.17 12.46 6.47
CA ALA A 97 -6.01 11.27 6.67
C ALA A 97 -5.29 9.98 6.22
N ALA A 98 -4.57 10.04 5.10
CA ALA A 98 -3.71 8.96 4.64
C ALA A 98 -2.58 8.65 5.62
N MET A 99 -1.95 9.66 6.21
CA MET A 99 -0.91 9.46 7.23
C MET A 99 -1.46 8.79 8.49
N VAL A 100 -2.68 9.14 8.92
CA VAL A 100 -3.36 8.44 10.02
C VAL A 100 -3.61 6.98 9.67
N ALA A 101 -4.06 6.68 8.44
CA ALA A 101 -4.24 5.29 7.99
C ALA A 101 -2.94 4.47 8.03
N VAL A 102 -1.80 5.09 7.68
CA VAL A 102 -0.46 4.47 7.76
C VAL A 102 -0.04 4.23 9.22
N LEU A 103 -0.29 5.19 10.12
CA LEU A 103 0.05 5.08 11.55
C LEU A 103 -0.72 3.97 12.26
N ILE A 104 -1.96 3.69 11.84
CA ILE A 104 -2.77 2.59 12.38
C ILE A 104 -2.23 1.22 11.91
N GLY A 105 -1.22 1.20 11.03
CA GLY A 105 -0.45 0.00 10.68
C GLY A 105 -1.23 -1.02 9.86
N MET A 106 -2.28 -0.58 9.17
CA MET A 106 -3.39 -1.45 8.82
C MET A 106 -3.05 -2.59 7.85
N MET A 107 -2.12 -2.45 6.91
CA MET A 107 -1.80 -3.54 5.97
C MET A 107 -0.37 -3.44 5.51
N ARG A 108 0.46 -4.45 5.83
CA ARG A 108 1.79 -4.57 5.23
C ARG A 108 1.72 -5.60 4.12
N VAL A 109 2.14 -5.19 2.92
CA VAL A 109 2.39 -6.15 1.84
C VAL A 109 3.62 -6.97 2.23
N HIS A 110 3.40 -8.19 2.73
CA HIS A 110 4.49 -9.05 3.16
C HIS A 110 4.80 -10.09 2.07
N ARG A 111 5.92 -9.90 1.36
CA ARG A 111 6.36 -10.78 0.26
C ARG A 111 7.29 -11.90 0.73
N THR A 112 7.90 -11.79 1.92
CA THR A 112 8.91 -12.72 2.43
C THR A 112 8.94 -12.79 3.96
N PHE A 113 8.56 -13.94 4.54
CA PHE A 113 8.60 -14.17 6.00
C PHE A 113 9.98 -14.64 6.51
N SER A 114 10.87 -15.13 5.63
CA SER A 114 11.95 -16.04 6.04
C SER A 114 13.39 -15.55 5.92
N CYS A 115 13.70 -14.28 5.64
CA CYS A 115 15.09 -13.81 5.68
C CYS A 115 15.24 -12.42 6.30
N HIS A 116 15.95 -12.37 7.43
CA HIS A 116 16.28 -11.17 8.19
C HIS A 116 17.25 -10.25 7.43
N ARG A 117 16.76 -9.08 7.02
CA ARG A 117 17.42 -7.79 7.25
C ARG A 117 16.38 -6.80 7.81
N PRO A 118 16.05 -6.93 9.12
CA PRO A 118 14.77 -6.47 9.70
C PRO A 118 14.53 -4.96 9.65
N ILE A 119 15.56 -4.14 9.44
CA ILE A 119 15.42 -2.68 9.37
C ILE A 119 15.19 -2.21 7.93
N GLN A 120 15.93 -2.73 6.96
CA GLN A 120 15.82 -2.28 5.56
C GLN A 120 14.50 -2.71 4.94
N LEU A 121 14.07 -3.95 5.19
CA LEU A 121 12.74 -4.42 4.77
C LEU A 121 11.63 -3.60 5.41
N PHE A 122 11.74 -3.31 6.71
CA PHE A 122 10.78 -2.47 7.42
C PHE A 122 10.74 -1.04 6.85
N VAL A 123 11.88 -0.44 6.54
CA VAL A 123 11.96 0.89 5.92
C VAL A 123 11.36 0.87 4.51
N THR A 124 11.64 -0.15 3.69
CA THR A 124 11.08 -0.26 2.34
C THR A 124 9.57 -0.54 2.34
N GLU A 125 9.08 -1.35 3.28
CA GLU A 125 7.65 -1.63 3.46
C GLU A 125 6.93 -0.39 3.99
N THR A 126 7.48 0.28 5.01
CA THR A 126 6.89 1.51 5.57
C THR A 126 6.91 2.66 4.56
N GLY A 127 7.98 2.78 3.78
CA GLY A 127 8.09 3.74 2.69
C GLY A 127 7.07 3.46 1.58
N TYR A 128 6.88 2.20 1.22
CA TYR A 128 5.81 1.80 0.29
C TYR A 128 4.42 2.15 0.84
N GLU A 129 4.14 1.82 2.11
CA GLU A 129 2.85 2.13 2.74
C GLU A 129 2.55 3.62 2.74
N MET A 130 3.54 4.46 3.06
CA MET A 130 3.40 5.91 3.00
C MET A 130 3.13 6.39 1.57
N ALA A 131 3.92 5.93 0.59
CA ALA A 131 3.74 6.32 -0.81
C ALA A 131 2.38 5.86 -1.36
N ALA A 132 1.96 4.64 -1.05
CA ALA A 132 0.67 4.09 -1.46
C ALA A 132 -0.50 4.87 -0.83
N ALA A 133 -0.41 5.20 0.47
CA ALA A 133 -1.44 5.99 1.15
C ALA A 133 -1.54 7.41 0.57
N MET A 134 -0.40 8.07 0.30
CA MET A 134 -0.39 9.37 -0.36
C MET A 134 -0.97 9.31 -1.78
N THR A 135 -0.68 8.24 -2.52
CA THR A 135 -1.24 8.03 -3.86
C THR A 135 -2.76 7.87 -3.83
N ALA A 136 -3.29 7.13 -2.84
CA ALA A 136 -4.75 7.07 -2.65
C ALA A 136 -5.34 8.43 -2.29
N ALA A 137 -4.72 9.18 -1.38
CA ALA A 137 -5.20 10.52 -1.02
C ALA A 137 -5.28 11.46 -2.24
N VAL A 138 -4.23 11.45 -3.08
CA VAL A 138 -4.17 12.27 -4.29
C VAL A 138 -5.24 11.85 -5.29
N VAL A 139 -5.34 10.56 -5.61
CA VAL A 139 -6.32 10.04 -6.57
C VAL A 139 -7.75 10.32 -6.10
N CYS A 140 -8.07 10.02 -4.84
CA CYS A 140 -9.40 10.28 -4.28
C CYS A 140 -9.75 11.77 -4.27
N TYR A 141 -8.80 12.66 -3.96
CA TYR A 141 -9.02 14.10 -4.01
C TYR A 141 -9.32 14.60 -5.42
N TYR A 142 -8.52 14.17 -6.41
CA TYR A 142 -8.73 14.60 -7.79
C TYR A 142 -10.04 14.07 -8.38
N MET A 143 -10.38 12.81 -8.10
CA MET A 143 -11.66 12.23 -8.53
C MET A 143 -12.85 13.02 -7.98
N LYS A 144 -12.81 13.36 -6.67
CA LYS A 144 -13.84 14.21 -6.05
C LYS A 144 -13.86 15.63 -6.60
N LYS A 145 -12.69 16.22 -6.88
CA LYS A 145 -12.58 17.59 -7.42
C LYS A 145 -13.19 17.70 -8.83
N TYR A 146 -13.05 16.66 -9.65
CA TYR A 146 -13.52 16.65 -11.03
C TYR A 146 -14.93 16.06 -11.19
N ASN A 147 -15.62 15.69 -10.10
CA ASN A 147 -16.95 15.07 -10.12
C ASN A 147 -17.05 13.90 -11.13
N PHE A 148 -16.00 13.08 -11.20
CA PHE A 148 -16.08 11.80 -11.88
C PHE A 148 -16.89 10.79 -11.07
#